data_AF-A0A1X6MUY7-F1
#
_entry.id   AF-A0A1X6MUY7-F1
#
_cell.length_a   1.000
_cell.length_b   1.000
_cell.length_c   1.000
_cell.angle_alpha   90.00
_cell.angle_beta   90.00
_cell.angle_gamma   90.00
#
_symmetry.space_group_name_H-M   'P 1'
#
loop_
_entity.id
_entity.type
_entity.pdbx_description
1 polymer ?
#
loop_
_entity_poly.entity_id
_entity_poly.type
_entity_poly.pdbx_seq_one_letter_code
_entity_poly.pdbx_strand_id
1 'polypeptide(L)' 'MLVYPPSGAGAININKSDFKRLNDLCYLNDTLIEFGLKLWLADLRENEPELAEEVHVFSSFFYKKLNVRE' A
#
# COMPACT_ATOMS: atom_id res chain seq x y z
N MET A 1 16.58 0.44 3.75
CA MET A 1 15.47 0.53 2.79
C MET A 1 14.77 -0.80 2.85
N LEU A 2 13.45 -0.81 3.06
CA LEU A 2 12.65 -2.02 3.02
C LEU A 2 11.98 -2.09 1.64
N VAL A 3 11.92 -3.29 1.06
CA VAL A 3 11.26 -3.53 -0.23
C VAL A 3 10.15 -4.54 -0.01
N TYR A 4 8.92 -4.21 -0.42
CA TYR A 4 7.76 -5.09 -0.22
C TYR A 4 6.79 -5.13 -1.42
N PRO A 5 6.36 -6.31 -1.89
CA PRO A 5 6.84 -7.62 -1.47
C PRO A 5 8.33 -7.82 -1.82
N PRO A 6 9.05 -8.71 -1.09
CA PRO A 6 10.48 -8.94 -1.30
C PRO A 6 10.80 -9.53 -2.67
N SER A 7 9.83 -10.15 -3.34
CA SER A 7 9.89 -10.60 -4.72
C SER A 7 8.52 -10.41 -5.40
N GLY A 8 8.54 -10.26 -6.72
CA GLY A 8 7.34 -10.07 -7.54
C GLY A 8 7.16 -8.64 -8.07
N ALA A 9 6.13 -8.46 -8.90
CA ALA A 9 5.81 -7.17 -9.50
C ALA A 9 5.16 -6.22 -8.49
N GLY A 10 5.37 -4.91 -8.68
CA GLY A 10 4.75 -3.88 -7.84
C GLY A 10 5.39 -3.70 -6.47
N ALA A 11 6.69 -3.97 -6.34
CA ALA A 11 7.44 -3.73 -5.12
C ALA A 11 7.46 -2.24 -4.72
N ILE A 12 7.23 -1.97 -3.44
CA ILE A 12 7.27 -0.65 -2.81
C ILE A 12 8.60 -0.52 -2.08
N ASN A 13 9.31 0.57 -2.34
CA ASN A 13 10.52 0.94 -1.60
C ASN A 13 10.17 1.88 -0.46
N ILE A 14 10.51 1.48 0.76
CA ILE A 14 10.30 2.27 1.98
C ILE A 14 11.66 2.74 2.47
N ASN A 15 11.83 4.07 2.47
CA ASN A 15 13.03 4.75 2.92
C ASN A 15 12.90 5.20 4.37
N LYS A 16 14.02 5.64 4.95
CA LYS A 16 14.03 6.20 6.31
C LYS A 16 13.15 7.44 6.43
N SER A 17 12.98 8.21 5.36
CA SER A 17 12.08 9.37 5.30
C SER A 17 10.62 8.97 5.42
N ASP A 18 10.22 7.87 4.78
CA ASP A 18 8.86 7.34 4.89
C ASP A 18 8.62 6.86 6.31
N PHE A 19 9.56 6.10 6.88
CA PHE A 19 9.46 5.62 8.26
C PHE A 19 9.25 6.75 9.28
N LYS A 20 9.88 7.91 9.10
CA LYS A 20 9.67 9.08 9.98
C LYS A 20 8.23 9.60 9.98
N ARG A 21 7.43 9.31 8.94
CA ARG A 21 6.02 9.70 8.84
C ARG A 21 5.10 8.88 9.75
N LEU A 22 5.62 7.81 10.37
CA LEU A 22 4.92 7.05 11.41
C LEU A 22 4.98 7.70 12.80
N ASN A 23 5.81 8.74 12.97
CA ASN A 23 5.90 9.45 14.25
C ASN A 23 4.60 10.22 14.55
N ASP A 24 4.38 10.49 15.83
CA ASP A 24 3.24 11.26 16.30
C ASP A 24 3.10 12.61 15.57
N LEU A 25 1.84 13.02 15.38
CA LEU A 25 1.46 14.28 14.72
C LEU A 25 1.93 14.40 13.26
N CYS A 26 2.43 13.34 12.65
CA CYS A 26 2.74 13.28 11.23
C CYS A 26 1.60 12.62 10.45
N TYR A 27 1.27 13.17 9.27
CA TYR A 27 0.39 12.45 8.35
C TYR A 27 1.16 11.28 7.71
N LEU A 28 0.50 10.16 7.46
CA LEU A 28 1.05 9.12 6.59
C LEU A 28 1.26 9.68 5.18
N ASN A 29 2.22 9.12 4.44
CA ASN A 29 2.40 9.42 3.03
C ASN A 29 1.83 8.29 2.16
N ASP A 30 1.73 8.57 0.86
CA ASP A 30 1.19 7.62 -0.12
C ASP A 30 1.91 6.26 -0.08
N THR A 31 3.24 6.26 0.12
CA THR A 31 4.07 5.05 0.20
C THR A 31 3.71 4.16 1.39
N LEU A 32 3.55 4.73 2.59
CA LEU A 32 3.17 3.97 3.78
C LEU A 32 1.73 3.43 3.70
N ILE A 33 0.82 4.22 3.14
CA ILE A 33 -0.57 3.80 2.94
C ILE A 33 -0.62 2.61 1.96
N GLU A 34 0.08 2.71 0.82
CA GLU A 34 0.13 1.62 -0.16
C GLU A 34 0.79 0.35 0.43
N PHE A 35 1.84 0.52 1.23
CA PHE A 35 2.48 -0.59 1.93
C PHE A 35 1.52 -1.29 2.89
N GLY A 36 0.84 -0.53 3.77
CA GLY A 36 -0.09 -1.09 4.74
C GLY A 36 -1.23 -1.86 4.07
N LEU A 37 -1.77 -1.33 2.98
CA LEU A 37 -2.81 -2.01 2.21
C LEU A 37 -2.34 -3.32 1.58
N LYS A 38 -1.11 -3.36 1.03
CA LYS A 38 -0.55 -4.60 0.47
C LYS A 38 -0.27 -5.63 1.55
N LEU A 39 0.24 -5.19 2.71
CA LEU A 39 0.46 -6.07 3.85
C LEU A 39 -0.86 -6.69 4.33
N TRP A 40 -1.88 -5.86 4.52
CA TRP A 40 -3.21 -6.32 4.91
C TRP A 40 -3.81 -7.31 3.90
N LEU A 41 -3.70 -7.04 2.59
CA LEU A 41 -4.20 -7.97 1.57
C LEU A 41 -3.40 -9.28 1.54
N ALA A 42 -2.09 -9.24 1.83
CA ALA A 42 -1.30 -10.46 1.95
C ALA A 42 -1.72 -11.28 3.17
N ASP A 43 -1.94 -10.64 4.32
CA ASP A 43 -2.45 -11.29 5.53
C ASP A 43 -3.85 -11.87 5.27
N LEU A 44 -4.71 -11.15 4.53
CA LEU A 44 -6.03 -11.63 4.13
C LEU A 44 -5.94 -12.86 3.24
N ARG A 45 -4.99 -12.91 2.30
CA ARG A 45 -4.77 -14.09 1.44
C ARG A 45 -4.31 -15.32 2.22
N GLU A 46 -3.57 -15.12 3.30
CA GLU A 46 -3.11 -16.22 4.16
C GLU A 46 -4.23 -16.76 5.05
N ASN A 47 -5.07 -15.88 5.60
CA ASN A 47 -6.10 -16.26 6.56
C ASN A 47 -7.45 -16.62 5.90
N GLU A 48 -7.85 -15.91 4.85
CA GLU A 48 -9.16 -16.03 4.18
C GLU A 48 -9.00 -15.87 2.65
N PRO A 49 -8.44 -16.88 1.95
CA PRO A 49 -8.10 -16.77 0.53
C PRO A 49 -9.31 -16.51 -0.37
N GLU A 50 -10.48 -17.09 -0.06
CA GLU A 50 -11.71 -16.87 -0.83
C GLU A 50 -12.15 -15.41 -0.78
N LEU A 51 -12.15 -14.80 0.42
CA LEU A 51 -12.47 -13.38 0.58
C LEU A 51 -11.43 -12.49 -0.11
N ALA A 52 -10.15 -12.88 -0.06
CA ALA A 52 -9.09 -12.12 -0.71
C ALA A 52 -9.22 -12.07 -2.25
N GLU A 53 -9.83 -13.07 -2.88
CA GLU A 53 -10.11 -13.06 -4.33
C GLU A 53 -11.22 -12.06 -4.71
N GLU A 54 -12.13 -11.77 -3.78
CA GLU A 54 -13.20 -10.78 -3.97
C GLU A 54 -12.72 -9.33 -3.73
N VAL A 55 -11.51 -9.15 -3.20
CA VAL A 55 -10.97 -7.84 -2.81
C VAL A 55 -9.90 -7.37 -3.81
N HIS A 56 -10.16 -6.22 -4.46
CA HIS A 56 -9.18 -5.52 -5.28
C HIS A 56 -8.79 -4.17 -4.66
N VAL A 57 -7.49 -3.96 -4.44
CA VAL A 57 -6.97 -2.70 -3.91
C VAL A 57 -6.24 -1.92 -5.01
N PHE A 58 -6.77 -0.73 -5.33
CA PHE A 58 -6.11 0.22 -6.22
C PHE A 58 -5.05 1.05 -5.48
N SER A 59 -4.02 1.51 -6.19
CA SER A 59 -3.07 2.48 -5.65
C SER A 59 -3.71 3.85 -5.44
N SER A 60 -3.12 4.69 -4.59
CA SER A 60 -3.61 6.06 -4.30
C SER A 60 -3.65 6.97 -5.53
N PHE A 61 -2.95 6.61 -6.62
CA PHE A 61 -2.99 7.32 -7.89
C PHE A 61 -4.26 7.07 -8.71
N PHE A 62 -4.97 5.97 -8.47
CA PHE A 62 -6.17 5.61 -9.23
C PHE A 62 -7.23 6.71 -9.12
N TYR A 63 -7.57 7.14 -7.90
CA TYR A 63 -8.56 8.19 -7.70
C TYR A 63 -8.10 9.54 -8.26
N LYS A 64 -6.80 9.88 -8.13
CA LYS A 64 -6.23 11.10 -8.71
C LYS A 64 -6.42 11.14 -10.23
N LYS A 65 -6.32 10.00 -10.92
CA LYS A 65 -6.59 9.88 -12.36
C LYS A 65 -8.08 9.87 -12.69
N LEU A 66 -8.92 9.29 -11.83
CA LEU A 66 -10.37 9.24 -12.02
C LEU A 66 -11.02 10.62 -11.91
N ASN A 67 -10.51 11.47 -11.02
CA ASN A 67 -11.09 12.78 -10.73
C ASN A 67 -10.46 13.92 -11.56
N VAL A 68 -9.88 13.62 -12.72
CA VAL A 68 -9.52 14.64 -13.71
C VAL A 68 -10.81 15.09 -14.38
N ARG A 69 -11.37 16.22 -13.91
CA ARG A 69 -12.38 16.96 -14.65
C ARG A 69 -11.67 17.70 -15.79
N GLU A 70 -12.12 17.52 -17.02
CA GLU A 70 -11.69 18.34 -18.17
C GLU A 70 -11.87 19.84 -17.90
#